data_AF-A0AA88ELY0-F1
#
_entry.id   AF-A0AA88ELY0-F1
#
_cell.length_a   1.000
_cell.length_b   1.000
_cell.length_c   1.000
_cell.angle_alpha   90.00
_cell.angle_beta   90.00
_cell.angle_gamma   90.00
#
_symmetry.space_group_name_H-M   'P 1'
#
loop_
_entity.id
_entity.type
_entity.pdbx_description
1 polymer ?
#
loop_
_entity_poly.entity_id
_entity_poly.type
_entity_poly.pdbx_seq_one_letter_code
_entity_poly.pdbx_strand_id
1 'polypeptide(L)' 'MVLGNPINMNKESYELQLTNDMTMMAMSGKERTIIEWKKLFKDAGFSHSKITPILGEKSVIEVFP' A
#
# COMPACT_ATOMS: atom_id res chain seq x y z
N MET A 1 -0.91 -3.43 -0.52
CA MET A 1 0.16 -3.10 0.45
C MET A 1 0.42 -1.61 0.40
N VAL A 2 0.63 -0.99 1.55
CA VAL A 2 1.12 0.38 1.64
C VAL A 2 2.59 0.26 1.98
N LEU A 3 3.46 0.82 1.16
CA LEU A 3 4.89 0.81 1.46
C LEU A 3 5.14 1.46 2.83
N GLY A 4 5.65 0.67 3.76
CA GLY A 4 6.17 1.15 5.03
C GLY A 4 7.42 2.00 4.79
N ASN A 5 7.64 3.00 5.65
CA ASN A 5 8.83 3.85 5.57
C ASN A 5 10.10 2.96 5.65
N PRO A 6 11.02 3.00 4.67
CA PRO A 6 12.16 2.08 4.59
C PRO A 6 13.17 2.19 5.76
N ILE A 7 13.04 3.21 6.61
CA ILE A 7 13.99 3.54 7.67
C ILE A 7 13.93 2.54 8.85
N ASN A 8 12.92 1.65 8.93
CA ASN A 8 12.74 0.74 10.07
C ASN A 8 12.31 -0.69 9.70
N MET A 9 12.71 -1.15 8.51
CA MET A 9 12.30 -2.45 7.97
C MET A 9 13.36 -3.52 8.27
N ASN A 10 12.97 -4.63 8.88
CA ASN A 10 13.89 -5.77 9.04
C ASN A 10 14.07 -6.52 7.72
N LYS A 11 15.12 -7.35 7.63
CA LYS A 11 15.47 -8.08 6.40
C LYS A 11 14.29 -8.91 5.86
N GLU A 12 13.55 -9.58 6.74
CA GLU A 12 12.42 -10.43 6.37
C GLU A 12 11.28 -9.63 5.72
N SER A 13 10.93 -8.46 6.26
CA SER A 13 9.90 -7.59 5.67
C SER A 13 10.37 -6.96 4.35
N TYR A 14 11.67 -6.67 4.22
CA TYR A 14 12.19 -6.21 2.94
C TYR A 14 12.09 -7.28 1.84
N GLU A 15 12.47 -8.52 2.15
CA GLU A 15 12.36 -9.66 1.22
C GLU A 15 10.90 -9.98 0.87
N LEU A 16 9.99 -9.85 1.84
CA LEU A 16 8.55 -10.06 1.62
C LEU A 16 7.96 -8.97 0.72
N GLN A 17 8.31 -7.69 0.90
CA GLN A 17 7.89 -6.62 -0.01
C GLN A 17 8.38 -6.85 -1.43
N LEU A 18 9.65 -7.23 -1.63
CA LEU A 18 10.17 -7.55 -2.96
C LEU A 18 9.42 -8.73 -3.60
N THR A 19 9.10 -9.75 -2.81
CA THR A 19 8.32 -10.91 -3.28
C THR A 19 6.91 -10.51 -3.69
N ASN A 20 6.27 -9.65 -2.90
CA ASN A 20 4.94 -9.12 -3.20
C ASN A 20 4.97 -8.24 -4.46
N ASP A 21 5.97 -7.38 -4.62
CA ASP A 21 6.15 -6.56 -5.83
C ASP A 21 6.30 -7.41 -7.09
N MET A 22 7.14 -8.45 -7.05
CA MET A 22 7.29 -9.41 -8.17
C MET A 22 5.98 -10.13 -8.49
N THR A 23 5.26 -10.55 -7.46
CA THR A 23 3.98 -11.25 -7.60
C THR A 23 2.91 -10.34 -8.21
N MET A 24 2.85 -9.08 -7.78
CA MET A 24 1.93 -8.09 -8.33
C MET A 24 2.28 -7.75 -9.78
N MET A 25 3.56 -7.61 -10.14
CA MET A 25 3.97 -7.43 -11.54
C MET A 25 3.51 -8.58 -12.44
N ALA A 26 3.62 -9.83 -11.98
CA ALA A 26 3.14 -10.99 -12.72
C ALA A 26 1.61 -10.97 -12.95
N MET A 27 0.85 -10.38 -12.03
CA MET A 27 -0.61 -10.23 -12.13
C MET A 27 -1.06 -8.92 -12.80
N SER A 28 -0.14 -8.17 -13.44
CA SER A 28 -0.41 -6.81 -13.97
C SER A 28 -0.94 -5.84 -12.90
N GLY A 29 -0.68 -6.14 -11.63
CA GLY A 29 -1.01 -5.34 -10.47
C GLY A 29 0.15 -4.46 -10.03
N LYS A 30 -0.11 -3.64 -9.01
CA LYS A 30 0.90 -2.74 -8.44
C LYS A 30 0.64 -2.51 -6.95
N GLU A 31 1.69 -2.62 -6.15
CA GLU A 31 1.70 -2.10 -4.78
C GLU A 31 1.87 -0.58 -4.80
N ARG A 32 1.08 0.11 -3.97
CA ARG A 32 0.96 1.57 -4.01
C ARG A 32 1.32 2.19 -2.67
N THR A 33 2.02 3.31 -2.73
CA THR A 33 2.26 4.16 -1.58
C THR A 33 0.96 4.78 -1.05
N ILE A 34 0.98 5.29 0.19
CA ILE A 34 -0.13 6.10 0.75
C ILE A 34 -0.49 7.26 -0.18
N ILE A 35 0.51 7.91 -0.78
CA ILE A 35 0.32 9.08 -1.64
C ILE A 35 -0.41 8.68 -2.93
N GLU A 36 -0.01 7.57 -3.55
CA GLU A 36 -0.68 7.04 -4.74
C GLU A 36 -2.12 6.60 -4.45
N TRP A 37 -2.36 5.94 -3.31
CA TRP A 37 -3.71 5.61 -2.88
C TRP A 37 -4.58 6.85 -2.67
N LYS A 38 -4.08 7.85 -1.93
CA LYS A 38 -4.80 9.12 -1.71
C LYS A 38 -5.15 9.83 -3.01
N LYS A 39 -4.21 9.87 -3.96
CA LYS A 39 -4.45 10.44 -5.29
C LYS A 39 -5.54 9.66 -6.03
N LEU A 40 -5.43 8.34 -6.09
CA LEU A 40 -6.39 7.48 -6.77
C LEU A 40 -7.83 7.68 -6.27
N PHE A 41 -8.02 7.74 -4.95
CA PHE A 41 -9.36 7.94 -4.37
C PHE A 41 -9.89 9.34 -4.62
N LYS A 42 -9.04 10.36 -4.54
CA LYS A 42 -9.43 11.73 -4.88
C LYS A 42 -9.87 11.82 -6.36
N ASP A 43 -9.11 11.23 -7.26
CA ASP A 43 -9.40 11.22 -8.70
C ASP A 43 -10.69 10.42 -9.01
N ALA A 44 -11.02 9.43 -8.18
CA ALA A 44 -12.27 8.67 -8.26
C ALA A 44 -13.49 9.37 -7.62
N GLY A 45 -13.32 10.56 -7.03
CA GLY A 45 -14.40 11.37 -6.48
C GLY A 45 -14.70 11.18 -4.99
N PHE A 46 -13.85 10.47 -4.25
CA PHE A 46 -13.99 10.35 -2.79
C PHE A 46 -13.46 11.60 -2.08
N SER A 47 -14.21 12.10 -1.10
CA SER A 47 -13.84 13.27 -0.29
C SER A 47 -12.68 12.99 0.67
N HIS A 48 -12.63 11.79 1.24
CA HIS A 48 -11.65 11.44 2.27
C HIS A 48 -11.23 9.96 2.22
N SER A 49 -10.01 9.69 2.67
CA SER A 49 -9.52 8.32 2.88
C SER A 49 -8.68 8.22 4.16
N LYS A 50 -8.92 7.17 4.93
CA LYS A 50 -8.17 6.80 6.12
C LYS A 50 -7.45 5.48 5.87
N ILE A 51 -6.14 5.48 6.08
CA ILE A 51 -5.29 4.31 5.86
C ILE A 51 -4.74 3.90 7.22
N THR A 52 -5.12 2.71 7.67
CA THR A 52 -4.71 2.15 8.96
C THR A 52 -3.81 0.94 8.69
N PRO A 53 -2.52 0.95 9.11
CA PRO A 53 -1.68 -0.24 9.02
C PRO A 53 -2.25 -1.34 9.91
N ILE A 54 -2.30 -2.57 9.40
CA ILE A 54 -2.62 -3.76 10.19
C ILE A 54 -1.35 -4.59 10.38
N LEU A 55 -1.43 -5.67 11.16
CA LEU A 55 -0.29 -6.52 11.48
C LEU A 55 0.45 -6.97 10.21
N GLY A 56 1.75 -6.69 10.16
CA GLY A 56 2.61 -6.93 9.00
C GLY A 56 2.59 -5.76 8.01
N GLU A 57 2.54 -6.09 6.72
CA GLU A 57 2.72 -5.12 5.63
C GLU A 57 1.38 -4.66 5.02
N LYS A 58 0.26 -5.24 5.46
CA LYS A 58 -1.06 -4.91 4.92
C LYS A 58 -1.62 -3.66 5.61
N SER A 59 -2.51 -2.96 4.92
CA SER A 59 -3.26 -1.84 5.48
C SER A 59 -4.73 -1.98 5.15
N VAL A 60 -5.57 -1.55 6.08
CA VAL A 60 -7.00 -1.33 5.82
C VAL A 60 -7.16 0.10 5.33
N ILE A 61 -7.92 0.25 4.23
CA ILE A 61 -8.23 1.54 3.64
C ILE A 61 -9.73 1.77 3.73
N GLU A 62 -10.11 2.83 4.43
CA GLU A 62 -11.49 3.31 4.54
C GLU A 62 -11.63 4.52 3.61
N VAL A 63 -12.61 4.51 2.71
CA VAL A 63 -12.88 5.60 1.75
C VAL A 63 -14.29 6.14 1.96
N PHE A 64 -14.43 7.46 1.94
CA PHE A 64 -15.68 8.16 2.25
C PHE A 64 -16.11 8.99 1.03
N PRO A 65 -17.40 8.96 0.65
CA PRO A 65 -17.94 9.79 -0.43
C PRO A 65 -17.57 11.25 -0.25
#